data_AF-A0A7S0PQR4-F1
#
_entry.id   AF-A0A7S0PQR4-F1
#
_cell.length_a   1.000
_cell.length_b   1.000
_cell.length_c   1.000
_cell.angle_alpha   90.00
_cell.angle_beta   90.00
_cell.angle_gamma   90.00
#
_symmetry.space_group_name_H-M   'P 1'
#
loop_
_entity.id
_entity.type
_entity.pdbx_description
1 polymer ?
#
loop_
_entity_poly.entity_id
_entity_poly.type
_entity_poly.pdbx_seq_one_letter_code
_entity_poly.pdbx_strand_id
1 'polypeptide(L)'
;MVAFVAAGVVCVVLALRRSPVTYYAYFNLPLYFVWYSLAVFSKISLKTSARTRMGLYQASRAFVTIAIAVAATQLLCHGFHERTVFSWMFVAASGVLLLLSGWVGARSWMPEISRDRRHVVMSASAASAIAALAFAALAPFTTFPIELSADSNLVIAGVVCTTAMALIIQFIIRPADIFGDDPEDSNPKKGRPGNRLLLVQLFVLCSAGVVVWKVDGLQAAKVEIPGLLHAAAWCVAIVAAPLPFFSPARTLPRFTSVYLAAAAVYALFSISYESLFYAVLGVASLAWLCLERCMQKLYAMNQVDYRGKKGELTFMSVSHLRKLEPGDIRHAAIFLVLINAAFFGTGNIASVASFEISSVYRFTTRFNPFLMGGLLMLKVLIPMMTVAVAFLALLKLQGVPAFPVYLVFVVLSDLMAARFFYQVTTEGSWQDIGMSISRYALMGTQIVLIQVFLGLADLYTHCLSINGVAAKAKIQ
;
A
#
# COMPACT_ATOMS: atom_id res chain seq x y z
N MET A 1 2.36 -10.42 -33.34
CA MET A 1 2.58 -10.24 -34.79
C MET A 1 3.00 -8.80 -35.09
N VAL A 2 2.12 -7.79 -34.97
CA VAL A 2 2.43 -6.40 -35.35
C VAL A 2 3.68 -5.82 -34.67
N ALA A 3 3.82 -5.97 -33.35
CA ALA A 3 4.98 -5.45 -32.61
C ALA A 3 6.32 -6.08 -33.03
N PHE A 4 6.34 -7.37 -33.37
CA PHE A 4 7.55 -8.06 -33.84
C PHE A 4 7.94 -7.63 -35.25
N VAL A 5 6.95 -7.38 -36.12
CA VAL A 5 7.19 -6.85 -37.47
C VAL A 5 7.75 -5.43 -37.38
N ALA A 6 7.15 -4.57 -36.53
CA ALA A 6 7.66 -3.23 -36.28
C ALA A 6 9.10 -3.24 -35.72
N ALA A 7 9.39 -4.12 -34.75
CA ALA A 7 10.72 -4.31 -34.19
C ALA A 7 11.74 -4.76 -35.27
N GLY A 8 11.35 -5.70 -36.13
CA GLY A 8 12.18 -6.16 -37.25
C GLY A 8 12.52 -5.04 -38.23
N VAL A 9 11.53 -4.23 -38.62
CA VAL A 9 11.73 -3.07 -39.51
C VAL A 9 12.66 -2.04 -38.86
N VAL A 10 12.45 -1.72 -37.59
CA VAL A 10 13.32 -0.81 -36.83
C VAL A 10 14.75 -1.34 -36.79
N CYS A 11 14.97 -2.62 -36.48
CA CYS A 11 16.29 -3.23 -36.47
C CYS A 11 16.99 -3.16 -37.84
N VAL A 12 16.26 -3.38 -38.93
CA VAL A 12 16.81 -3.26 -40.30
C VAL A 12 17.22 -1.83 -40.59
N VAL A 13 16.38 -0.84 -40.25
CA VAL A 13 16.70 0.58 -40.45
C VAL A 13 17.93 1.00 -39.62
N LEU A 14 18.01 0.57 -38.37
CA LEU A 14 19.14 0.85 -37.48
C LEU A 14 20.43 0.18 -37.97
N ALA A 15 20.34 -1.03 -38.51
CA ALA A 15 21.47 -1.75 -39.10
C ALA A 15 21.98 -1.07 -40.36
N LEU A 16 21.07 -0.64 -41.26
CA LEU A 16 21.42 0.13 -42.45
C LEU A 16 22.08 1.48 -42.09
N ARG A 17 21.67 2.10 -40.99
CA ARG A 17 22.25 3.37 -40.49
C ARG A 17 23.51 3.19 -39.64
N ARG A 18 23.98 1.96 -39.40
CA ARG A 18 25.12 1.64 -38.51
C ARG A 18 25.01 2.33 -37.14
N SER A 19 23.80 2.39 -36.57
CA SER A 19 23.57 3.07 -35.30
C SER A 19 24.17 2.31 -34.11
N PRO A 20 24.50 3.00 -33.00
CA PRO A 20 24.97 2.36 -31.77
C PRO A 20 23.97 1.32 -31.22
N VAL A 21 24.49 0.32 -30.51
CA VAL A 21 23.68 -0.78 -29.93
C VAL A 21 22.59 -0.25 -28.97
N THR A 22 22.83 0.88 -28.30
CA THR A 22 21.85 1.52 -27.40
C THR A 22 20.56 1.91 -28.10
N TYR A 23 20.60 2.26 -29.38
CA TYR A 23 19.40 2.63 -30.16
C TYR A 23 18.48 1.44 -30.39
N TYR A 24 19.04 0.23 -30.52
CA TYR A 24 18.24 -0.99 -30.66
C TYR A 24 17.44 -1.24 -29.39
N ALA A 25 18.05 -1.07 -28.22
CA ALA A 25 17.33 -1.18 -26.95
C ALA A 25 16.26 -0.09 -26.83
N TYR A 26 16.61 1.16 -27.13
CA TYR A 26 15.71 2.31 -27.02
C TYR A 26 14.41 2.14 -27.82
N PHE A 27 14.49 1.67 -29.07
CA PHE A 27 13.28 1.50 -29.89
C PHE A 27 12.56 0.16 -29.70
N ASN A 28 13.27 -0.93 -29.41
CA ASN A 28 12.63 -2.25 -29.31
C ASN A 28 12.05 -2.54 -27.92
N LEU A 29 12.60 -1.95 -26.86
CA LEU A 29 12.13 -2.18 -25.49
C LEU A 29 10.67 -1.71 -25.30
N PRO A 30 10.26 -0.51 -25.74
CA PRO A 30 8.84 -0.11 -25.71
C PRO A 30 7.93 -1.07 -26.50
N LEU A 31 8.37 -1.52 -27.69
CA LEU A 31 7.59 -2.47 -28.51
C LEU A 31 7.42 -3.82 -27.81
N TYR A 32 8.46 -4.31 -27.14
CA TYR A 32 8.40 -5.51 -26.32
C TYR A 32 7.42 -5.35 -25.16
N PHE A 33 7.49 -4.24 -24.41
CA PHE A 33 6.58 -3.97 -23.31
C PHE A 33 5.12 -3.82 -23.77
N VAL A 34 4.87 -3.15 -24.90
CA VAL A 34 3.52 -3.02 -25.48
C VAL A 34 3.00 -4.39 -25.89
N TRP A 35 3.79 -5.19 -26.61
CA TRP A 35 3.39 -6.54 -27.00
C TRP A 35 3.07 -7.41 -25.80
N TYR A 36 3.95 -7.41 -24.80
CA TYR A 36 3.80 -8.23 -23.60
C TYR A 36 2.59 -7.79 -22.78
N SER A 37 2.41 -6.47 -22.60
CA SER A 37 1.25 -5.91 -21.90
C SER A 37 -0.06 -6.26 -22.61
N LEU A 38 -0.12 -6.14 -23.95
CA LEU A 38 -1.27 -6.57 -24.73
C LEU A 38 -1.53 -8.07 -24.59
N ALA A 39 -0.49 -8.91 -24.60
CA ALA A 39 -0.63 -10.35 -24.39
C ALA A 39 -1.18 -10.67 -22.99
N VAL A 40 -0.74 -9.95 -21.95
CA VAL A 40 -1.26 -10.09 -20.59
C VAL A 40 -2.71 -9.62 -20.49
N PHE A 41 -3.03 -8.44 -21.01
CA PHE A 41 -4.37 -7.86 -20.95
C PHE A 41 -5.38 -8.63 -21.83
N SER A 42 -4.94 -9.24 -22.93
CA SER A 42 -5.80 -10.11 -23.75
C SER A 42 -6.29 -11.36 -23.00
N LYS A 43 -5.60 -11.76 -21.92
CA LYS A 43 -6.00 -12.88 -21.05
C LYS A 43 -6.98 -12.49 -19.95
N ILE A 44 -7.35 -11.20 -19.84
CA ILE A 44 -8.42 -10.76 -18.94
C ILE A 44 -9.70 -11.48 -19.34
N SER A 45 -10.34 -12.11 -18.36
CA SER A 45 -11.61 -12.79 -18.58
C SER A 45 -12.74 -11.78 -18.72
N LEU A 46 -12.81 -11.06 -19.83
CA LEU A 46 -14.03 -10.40 -20.25
C LEU A 46 -15.00 -11.50 -20.69
N LYS A 47 -15.93 -11.87 -19.80
CA LYS A 47 -17.11 -12.67 -20.19
C LYS A 47 -18.08 -11.78 -20.97
N THR A 48 -17.60 -11.16 -22.05
CA THR A 48 -18.38 -10.32 -22.95
C THR A 48 -19.14 -11.22 -23.93
N SER A 49 -20.14 -11.94 -23.44
CA SER A 49 -21.25 -12.29 -24.32
C SER A 49 -22.12 -11.05 -24.47
N ALA A 50 -21.77 -10.18 -25.41
CA ALA A 50 -22.45 -8.91 -25.71
C ALA A 50 -23.95 -9.09 -26.04
N ARG A 51 -24.39 -10.32 -26.32
CA ARG A 51 -25.78 -10.71 -26.57
C ARG A 51 -26.64 -10.93 -25.32
N THR A 52 -26.05 -10.88 -24.12
CA THR A 52 -26.78 -11.10 -22.86
C THR A 52 -26.72 -9.85 -21.97
N ARG A 53 -27.83 -9.51 -21.28
CA ARG A 53 -27.89 -8.42 -20.28
C ARG A 53 -26.74 -8.49 -19.26
N MET A 54 -26.30 -9.70 -18.94
CA MET A 54 -25.20 -9.96 -18.01
C MET A 54 -23.83 -9.49 -18.55
N GLY A 55 -23.59 -9.59 -19.86
CA GLY A 55 -22.37 -9.06 -20.49
C GLY A 55 -22.31 -7.54 -20.48
N LEU A 56 -23.45 -6.87 -20.70
CA LEU A 56 -23.55 -5.41 -20.65
C LEU A 56 -23.30 -4.86 -19.23
N TYR A 57 -23.86 -5.51 -18.21
CA TYR A 57 -23.63 -5.14 -16.81
C TYR A 57 -22.16 -5.30 -16.38
N GLN A 58 -21.48 -6.36 -16.83
CA GLN A 58 -20.06 -6.56 -16.54
C GLN A 58 -19.18 -5.52 -17.27
N ALA A 59 -19.51 -5.20 -18.51
CA ALA A 59 -18.82 -4.16 -19.27
C ALA A 59 -19.02 -2.77 -18.68
N SER A 60 -20.24 -2.41 -18.27
CA SER A 60 -20.51 -1.12 -17.63
C SER A 60 -19.79 -0.99 -16.29
N ARG A 61 -19.78 -2.06 -15.47
CA ARG A 61 -19.00 -2.09 -14.23
C ARG A 61 -17.50 -1.91 -14.50
N ALA A 62 -16.95 -2.60 -15.50
CA ALA A 62 -15.55 -2.46 -15.89
C ALA A 62 -15.21 -1.01 -16.32
N PHE A 63 -16.07 -0.42 -17.15
CA PHE A 63 -15.93 0.96 -17.59
C PHE A 63 -15.95 1.94 -16.42
N VAL A 64 -16.91 1.80 -15.49
CA VAL A 64 -16.98 2.63 -14.28
C VAL A 64 -15.73 2.48 -13.42
N THR A 65 -15.22 1.26 -13.22
CA THR A 65 -13.98 1.06 -12.45
C THR A 65 -12.75 1.71 -13.10
N ILE A 66 -12.65 1.67 -14.43
CA ILE A 66 -11.57 2.33 -15.17
C ILE A 66 -11.73 3.85 -15.07
N ALA A 67 -12.94 4.37 -15.26
CA ALA A 67 -13.21 5.81 -15.17
C ALA A 67 -12.87 6.36 -13.78
N ILE A 68 -13.23 5.63 -12.70
CA ILE A 68 -12.85 5.99 -11.33
C ILE A 68 -11.34 5.96 -11.14
N ALA A 69 -10.65 4.93 -11.66
CA ALA A 69 -9.20 4.84 -11.56
C ALA A 69 -8.50 6.02 -12.26
N VAL A 70 -8.95 6.38 -13.47
CA VAL A 70 -8.43 7.54 -14.21
C VAL A 70 -8.79 8.85 -13.50
N ALA A 71 -10.00 9.01 -12.97
CA ALA A 71 -10.35 10.19 -12.19
C ALA A 71 -9.47 10.34 -10.94
N ALA A 72 -9.14 9.21 -10.27
CA ALA A 72 -8.21 9.20 -9.15
C ALA A 72 -6.80 9.65 -9.57
N THR A 73 -6.30 9.26 -10.74
CA THR A 73 -4.99 9.77 -11.22
C THR A 73 -5.02 11.28 -11.46
N GLN A 74 -6.13 11.83 -11.96
CA GLN A 74 -6.27 13.28 -12.15
C GLN A 74 -6.29 14.02 -10.82
N LEU A 75 -7.02 13.51 -9.81
CA LEU A 75 -7.03 14.08 -8.47
C LEU A 75 -5.65 14.00 -7.81
N LEU A 76 -4.94 12.88 -7.96
CA LEU A 76 -3.57 12.74 -7.46
C LEU A 76 -2.64 13.77 -8.11
N CYS A 77 -2.76 14.05 -9.41
CA CYS A 77 -1.96 15.09 -10.07
C CYS A 77 -2.21 16.49 -9.47
N HIS A 78 -3.46 16.80 -9.09
CA HIS A 78 -3.77 18.01 -8.33
C HIS A 78 -3.19 17.95 -6.91
N GLY A 79 -3.15 16.77 -6.29
CA GLY A 79 -2.48 16.52 -5.01
C GLY A 79 -1.00 16.88 -4.98
N PHE A 80 -0.30 16.82 -6.12
CA PHE A 80 1.10 17.27 -6.25
C PHE A 80 1.23 18.80 -6.31
N HIS A 81 0.13 19.52 -6.53
CA HIS A 81 0.09 20.98 -6.45
C HIS A 81 -0.34 21.41 -5.05
N GLU A 82 -1.40 20.78 -4.54
CA GLU A 82 -1.99 21.08 -3.23
C GLU A 82 -2.22 19.81 -2.41
N ARG A 83 -1.53 19.68 -1.28
CA ARG A 83 -1.63 18.50 -0.39
C ARG A 83 -3.05 18.27 0.13
N THR A 84 -3.84 19.33 0.29
CA THR A 84 -5.23 19.30 0.78
C THR A 84 -6.13 18.41 -0.08
N VAL A 85 -5.81 18.20 -1.36
CA VAL A 85 -6.55 17.30 -2.25
C VAL A 85 -6.53 15.87 -1.72
N PHE A 86 -5.42 15.40 -1.12
CA PHE A 86 -5.37 14.08 -0.49
C PHE A 86 -6.37 13.97 0.69
N SER A 87 -6.55 15.03 1.48
CA SER A 87 -7.56 15.06 2.54
C SER A 87 -8.96 14.88 1.98
N TRP A 88 -9.30 15.59 0.91
CA TRP A 88 -10.59 15.46 0.22
C TRP A 88 -10.79 14.07 -0.36
N MET A 89 -9.75 13.47 -0.96
CA MET A 89 -9.80 12.10 -1.45
C MET A 89 -10.07 11.10 -0.33
N PHE A 90 -9.44 11.27 0.85
CA PHE A 90 -9.67 10.39 2.00
C PHE A 90 -11.04 10.56 2.63
N VAL A 91 -11.55 11.79 2.73
CA VAL A 91 -12.92 12.06 3.18
C VAL A 91 -13.94 11.46 2.21
N ALA A 92 -13.74 11.64 0.90
CA ALA A 92 -14.61 11.05 -0.11
C ALA A 92 -14.59 9.52 -0.07
N ALA A 93 -13.40 8.90 0.06
CA ALA A 93 -13.26 7.46 0.23
C ALA A 93 -13.96 6.97 1.51
N SER A 94 -13.81 7.68 2.63
CA SER A 94 -14.51 7.38 3.88
C SER A 94 -16.03 7.42 3.71
N GLY A 95 -16.56 8.47 3.06
CA GLY A 95 -17.99 8.59 2.77
C GLY A 95 -18.53 7.42 1.92
N VAL A 96 -17.81 7.04 0.86
CA VAL A 96 -18.18 5.89 0.02
C VAL A 96 -18.16 4.58 0.82
N LEU A 97 -17.18 4.38 1.70
CA LEU A 97 -17.08 3.19 2.55
C LEU A 97 -18.15 3.14 3.64
N LEU A 98 -18.60 4.29 4.16
CA LEU A 98 -19.75 4.37 5.08
C LEU A 98 -21.06 4.02 4.36
N LEU A 99 -21.27 4.55 3.15
CA LEU A 99 -22.43 4.19 2.33
C LEU A 99 -22.43 2.70 2.00
N LEU A 100 -21.27 2.12 1.67
CA LEU A 100 -21.11 0.69 1.46
C LEU A 100 -21.45 -0.10 2.73
N SER A 101 -20.96 0.35 3.89
CA SER A 101 -21.24 -0.29 5.19
C SER A 101 -22.74 -0.32 5.50
N GLY A 102 -23.42 0.82 5.31
CA GLY A 102 -24.88 0.94 5.49
C GLY A 102 -25.65 0.07 4.50
N TRP A 103 -25.28 0.08 3.23
CA TRP A 103 -25.94 -0.72 2.19
C TRP A 103 -25.77 -2.24 2.38
N VAL A 104 -24.56 -2.69 2.72
CA VAL A 104 -24.30 -4.10 3.04
C VAL A 104 -25.00 -4.47 4.35
N GLY A 105 -24.96 -3.60 5.36
CA GLY A 105 -25.62 -3.80 6.65
C GLY A 105 -27.13 -3.93 6.52
N ALA A 106 -27.78 -3.15 5.67
CA ALA A 106 -29.22 -3.22 5.42
C ALA A 106 -29.67 -4.60 4.91
N ARG A 107 -28.82 -5.31 4.14
CA ARG A 107 -29.11 -6.69 3.69
C ARG A 107 -29.16 -7.70 4.83
N SER A 108 -28.50 -7.41 5.96
CA SER A 108 -28.54 -8.28 7.14
C SER A 108 -29.89 -8.28 7.87
N TRP A 109 -30.75 -7.26 7.61
CA TRP A 109 -32.07 -7.09 8.21
C TRP A 109 -33.18 -7.83 7.42
N MET A 110 -32.85 -8.49 6.30
CA MET A 110 -33.83 -9.26 5.55
C MET A 110 -34.24 -10.52 6.33
N PRO A 111 -35.56 -10.78 6.52
CA PRO A 111 -36.06 -11.81 7.44
C PRO A 111 -35.74 -13.26 7.06
N GLU A 112 -35.34 -13.54 5.81
CA GLU A 112 -35.08 -14.89 5.30
C GLU A 112 -33.58 -15.29 5.27
N ILE A 113 -32.69 -14.56 5.93
CA ILE A 113 -31.24 -14.83 5.87
C ILE A 113 -30.78 -15.87 6.92
N SER A 114 -30.09 -16.93 6.48
CA SER A 114 -29.49 -17.93 7.39
C SER A 114 -28.40 -17.31 8.29
N ARG A 115 -28.17 -17.90 9.46
CA ARG A 115 -27.18 -17.41 10.46
C ARG A 115 -25.78 -17.17 9.89
N ASP A 116 -25.22 -18.12 9.13
CA ASP A 116 -23.86 -18.00 8.55
C ASP A 116 -23.75 -16.83 7.56
N ARG A 117 -24.78 -16.64 6.73
CA ARG A 117 -24.86 -15.52 5.80
C ARG A 117 -24.92 -14.19 6.53
N ARG A 118 -25.68 -14.13 7.63
CA ARG A 118 -25.74 -12.93 8.48
C ARG A 118 -24.37 -12.58 9.04
N HIS A 119 -23.61 -13.57 9.52
CA HIS A 119 -22.24 -13.33 10.01
C HIS A 119 -21.32 -12.77 8.93
N VAL A 120 -21.36 -13.32 7.70
CA VAL A 120 -20.54 -12.85 6.57
C VAL A 120 -20.91 -11.41 6.20
N VAL A 121 -22.20 -11.11 6.06
CA VAL A 121 -22.70 -9.75 5.74
C VAL A 121 -22.31 -8.74 6.83
N MET A 122 -22.51 -9.10 8.10
CA MET A 122 -22.13 -8.23 9.23
C MET A 122 -20.63 -8.01 9.30
N SER A 123 -19.81 -9.03 9.06
CA SER A 123 -18.35 -8.90 9.03
C SER A 123 -17.86 -7.98 7.91
N ALA A 124 -18.50 -8.01 6.73
CA ALA A 124 -18.20 -7.12 5.62
C ALA A 124 -18.63 -5.68 5.90
N SER A 125 -19.83 -5.49 6.49
CA SER A 125 -20.33 -4.18 6.91
C SER A 125 -19.42 -3.55 7.98
N ALA A 126 -19.00 -4.33 8.98
CA ALA A 126 -18.09 -3.89 10.03
C ALA A 126 -16.69 -3.55 9.47
N ALA A 127 -16.12 -4.40 8.61
CA ALA A 127 -14.82 -4.13 7.98
C ALA A 127 -14.87 -2.84 7.13
N SER A 128 -15.99 -2.57 6.45
CA SER A 128 -16.20 -1.34 5.69
C SER A 128 -16.28 -0.10 6.58
N ALA A 129 -16.96 -0.19 7.73
CA ALA A 129 -17.00 0.91 8.71
C ALA A 129 -15.62 1.19 9.32
N ILE A 130 -14.87 0.15 9.68
CA ILE A 130 -13.50 0.28 10.20
C ILE A 130 -12.59 0.92 9.16
N ALA A 131 -12.68 0.49 7.90
CA ALA A 131 -11.92 1.10 6.82
C ALA A 131 -12.30 2.58 6.64
N ALA A 132 -13.59 2.92 6.69
CA ALA A 132 -14.03 4.31 6.60
C ALA A 132 -13.45 5.19 7.72
N LEU A 133 -13.43 4.69 8.96
CA LEU A 133 -12.83 5.39 10.10
C LEU A 133 -11.31 5.55 9.91
N ALA A 134 -10.62 4.52 9.41
CA ALA A 134 -9.19 4.59 9.17
C ALA A 134 -8.82 5.62 8.08
N PHE A 135 -9.60 5.68 6.99
CA PHE A 135 -9.42 6.70 5.94
C PHE A 135 -9.79 8.10 6.45
N ALA A 136 -10.83 8.25 7.25
CA ALA A 136 -11.16 9.53 7.88
C ALA A 136 -10.04 10.02 8.82
N ALA A 137 -9.43 9.12 9.58
CA ALA A 137 -8.30 9.43 10.45
C ALA A 137 -7.05 9.86 9.67
N LEU A 138 -6.89 9.41 8.42
CA LEU A 138 -5.76 9.77 7.56
C LEU A 138 -5.93 11.18 6.94
N ALA A 139 -7.17 11.66 6.80
CA ALA A 139 -7.48 12.91 6.10
C ALA A 139 -6.83 14.18 6.70
N PRO A 140 -6.75 14.39 8.02
CA PRO A 140 -6.21 15.63 8.58
C PRO A 140 -4.72 15.84 8.30
N PHE A 141 -3.94 14.75 8.18
CA PHE A 141 -2.48 14.84 8.12
C PHE A 141 -1.92 15.67 6.96
N THR A 142 -2.62 15.68 5.82
CA THR A 142 -2.19 16.48 4.66
C THR A 142 -2.61 17.95 4.72
N THR A 143 -3.38 18.34 5.75
CA THR A 143 -3.69 19.76 6.05
C THR A 143 -2.72 20.38 7.05
N PHE A 144 -1.96 19.56 7.79
CA PHE A 144 -1.01 20.05 8.77
C PHE A 144 0.17 20.78 8.12
N PRO A 145 0.74 21.79 8.82
CA PRO A 145 1.85 22.57 8.31
C PRO A 145 3.06 21.68 7.98
N ILE A 146 3.82 22.14 6.99
CA ILE A 146 5.01 21.45 6.47
C ILE A 146 6.24 21.79 7.32
N GLU A 147 6.32 23.02 7.81
CA GLU A 147 7.36 23.46 8.74
C GLU A 147 7.04 22.88 10.12
N LEU A 148 7.63 21.72 10.40
CA LEU A 148 7.43 20.99 11.63
C LEU A 148 8.30 21.60 12.72
N SER A 149 7.70 22.12 13.78
CA SER A 149 8.42 22.30 15.03
C SER A 149 8.74 20.92 15.62
N ALA A 150 9.98 20.77 16.12
CA ALA A 150 10.38 19.56 16.81
C ALA A 150 9.50 19.33 18.05
N ASP A 151 8.74 18.25 18.05
CA ASP A 151 7.87 17.86 19.16
C ASP A 151 7.98 16.35 19.41
N SER A 152 8.87 16.00 20.34
CA SER A 152 9.10 14.62 20.75
C SER A 152 7.85 13.96 21.34
N ASN A 153 6.92 14.72 21.93
CA ASN A 153 5.72 14.16 22.53
C ASN A 153 4.78 13.58 21.47
N LEU A 154 4.65 14.25 20.33
CA LEU A 154 3.88 13.74 19.18
C LEU A 154 4.53 12.49 18.56
N VAL A 155 5.86 12.43 18.53
CA VAL A 155 6.58 11.23 18.08
C VAL A 155 6.31 10.04 19.01
N ILE A 156 6.41 10.26 20.33
CA ILE A 156 6.11 9.24 21.35
C ILE A 156 4.64 8.83 21.29
N ALA A 157 3.71 9.77 21.08
CA ALA A 157 2.30 9.44 20.88
C ALA A 157 2.11 8.49 19.70
N GLY A 158 2.80 8.72 18.57
CA GLY A 158 2.79 7.79 17.43
C GLY A 158 3.35 6.40 17.75
N VAL A 159 4.42 6.33 18.55
CA VAL A 159 4.99 5.06 19.04
C VAL A 159 3.99 4.31 19.93
N VAL A 160 3.32 5.01 20.84
CA VAL A 160 2.29 4.45 21.73
C VAL A 160 1.08 3.96 20.91
N CYS A 161 0.60 4.77 19.96
CA CYS A 161 -0.49 4.37 19.05
C CYS A 161 -0.13 3.13 18.25
N THR A 162 1.08 3.07 17.68
CA THR A 162 1.55 1.91 16.91
C THR A 162 1.63 0.65 17.78
N THR A 163 2.11 0.80 19.03
CA THR A 163 2.17 -0.29 20.02
C THR A 163 0.77 -0.79 20.37
N ALA A 164 -0.16 0.12 20.67
CA ALA A 164 -1.55 -0.22 20.97
C ALA A 164 -2.22 -0.95 19.80
N MET A 165 -2.00 -0.48 18.57
CA MET A 165 -2.52 -1.13 17.37
C MET A 165 -1.94 -2.54 17.17
N ALA A 166 -0.63 -2.74 17.40
CA ALA A 166 -0.04 -4.07 17.33
C ALA A 166 -0.61 -5.05 18.36
N LEU A 167 -0.89 -4.57 19.58
CA LEU A 167 -1.55 -5.38 20.62
C LEU A 167 -3.00 -5.71 20.25
N ILE A 168 -3.76 -4.74 19.73
CA ILE A 168 -5.13 -4.97 19.21
C ILE A 168 -5.11 -6.01 18.09
N ILE A 169 -4.17 -5.89 17.16
CA ILE A 169 -4.02 -6.87 16.08
C ILE A 169 -3.77 -8.27 16.64
N GLN A 170 -2.86 -8.39 17.60
CA GLN A 170 -2.47 -9.68 18.16
C GLN A 170 -3.56 -10.34 19.02
N PHE A 171 -4.27 -9.57 19.85
CA PHE A 171 -5.20 -10.11 20.85
C PHE A 171 -6.67 -10.07 20.42
N ILE A 172 -7.06 -9.20 19.48
CA ILE A 172 -8.45 -9.06 19.04
C ILE A 172 -8.63 -9.55 17.60
N ILE A 173 -7.81 -9.05 16.67
CA ILE A 173 -8.01 -9.35 15.23
C ILE A 173 -7.50 -10.75 14.88
N ARG A 174 -6.35 -11.16 15.42
CA ARG A 174 -5.74 -12.46 15.12
C ARG A 174 -6.60 -13.64 15.60
N PRO A 175 -7.28 -13.60 16.75
CA PRO A 175 -8.21 -14.68 17.12
C PRO A 175 -9.45 -14.78 16.26
N ALA A 176 -9.89 -13.69 15.62
CA ALA A 176 -11.06 -13.69 14.75
C ALA A 176 -10.85 -14.45 13.42
N ASP A 177 -9.62 -14.89 13.12
CA ASP A 177 -9.22 -15.64 11.92
C ASP A 177 -9.92 -15.18 10.62
N ILE A 178 -9.90 -13.86 10.40
CA ILE A 178 -10.55 -13.23 9.24
C ILE A 178 -10.00 -13.81 7.93
N PHE A 179 -8.70 -14.09 7.90
CA PHE A 179 -7.97 -14.56 6.74
C PHE A 179 -8.03 -16.08 6.55
N GLY A 180 -8.34 -16.88 7.57
CA GLY A 180 -8.47 -18.34 7.45
C GLY A 180 -7.13 -19.02 7.17
N ASP A 181 -6.02 -18.40 7.55
CA ASP A 181 -4.64 -18.93 7.46
C ASP A 181 -3.97 -19.08 8.83
N ASP A 182 -4.65 -18.69 9.91
CA ASP A 182 -4.17 -18.73 11.28
C ASP A 182 -5.18 -19.47 12.19
N PRO A 183 -5.34 -20.81 12.02
CA PRO A 183 -6.32 -21.58 12.79
C PRO A 183 -6.04 -21.51 14.29
N GLU A 184 -7.11 -21.62 15.09
CA GLU A 184 -7.01 -21.66 16.56
C GLU A 184 -6.10 -22.79 17.02
N ASP A 185 -5.22 -22.49 17.99
CA ASP A 185 -4.24 -23.45 18.50
C ASP A 185 -4.94 -24.63 19.19
N SER A 186 -4.55 -25.85 18.81
CA SER A 186 -5.00 -27.08 19.49
C SER A 186 -4.42 -27.25 20.90
N ASN A 187 -3.41 -26.46 21.30
CA ASN A 187 -2.75 -26.60 22.59
C ASN A 187 -2.47 -25.24 23.28
N PRO A 188 -3.25 -24.85 24.30
CA PRO A 188 -3.16 -23.52 24.94
C PRO A 188 -1.82 -23.27 25.65
N LYS A 189 -1.05 -24.32 25.98
CA LYS A 189 0.23 -24.20 26.71
C LYS A 189 1.40 -23.72 25.83
N LYS A 190 1.35 -23.91 24.51
CA LYS A 190 2.49 -23.59 23.61
C LYS A 190 2.46 -22.14 23.10
N GLY A 191 1.31 -21.47 23.21
CA GLY A 191 1.09 -20.11 22.73
C GLY A 191 1.18 -19.98 21.21
N ARG A 192 0.56 -18.94 20.66
CA ARG A 192 0.55 -18.69 19.21
C ARG A 192 1.98 -18.46 18.69
N PRO A 193 2.34 -19.01 17.51
CA PRO A 193 3.65 -18.78 16.92
C PRO A 193 3.83 -17.28 16.64
N GLY A 194 5.04 -16.76 16.89
CA GLY A 194 5.38 -15.35 16.67
C GLY A 194 5.22 -14.44 17.89
N ASN A 195 4.67 -14.90 19.02
CA ASN A 195 4.51 -14.04 20.21
C ASN A 195 5.86 -13.52 20.76
N ARG A 196 6.90 -14.36 20.76
CA ARG A 196 8.26 -13.94 21.17
C ARG A 196 8.82 -12.87 20.25
N LEU A 197 8.61 -13.01 18.94
CA LEU A 197 9.04 -12.01 17.96
C LEU A 197 8.30 -10.70 18.16
N LEU A 198 6.97 -10.74 18.38
CA LEU A 198 6.19 -9.54 18.68
C LEU A 198 6.77 -8.78 19.87
N LEU A 199 7.10 -9.47 20.97
CA LEU A 199 7.72 -8.85 22.15
C LEU A 199 9.07 -8.19 21.82
N VAL A 200 9.91 -8.85 21.01
CA VAL A 200 11.18 -8.27 20.54
C VAL A 200 10.93 -7.03 19.68
N GLN A 201 9.97 -7.06 18.76
CA GLN A 201 9.64 -5.92 17.90
C GLN A 201 9.06 -4.74 18.67
N LEU A 202 8.22 -5.00 19.68
CA LEU A 202 7.71 -3.98 20.59
C LEU A 202 8.85 -3.37 21.42
N PHE A 203 9.79 -4.18 21.91
CA PHE A 203 10.97 -3.67 22.61
C PHE A 203 11.82 -2.77 21.71
N VAL A 204 12.06 -3.19 20.46
CA VAL A 204 12.81 -2.39 19.47
C VAL A 204 12.09 -1.07 19.18
N LEU A 205 10.77 -1.08 18.98
CA LEU A 205 9.96 0.12 18.78
C LEU A 205 9.99 1.06 20.00
N CYS A 206 9.85 0.54 21.22
CA CYS A 206 9.95 1.34 22.44
C CYS A 206 11.35 1.92 22.62
N SER A 207 12.40 1.16 22.30
CA SER A 207 13.78 1.64 22.34
C SER A 207 14.03 2.79 21.36
N ALA A 208 13.41 2.74 20.17
CA ALA A 208 13.43 3.84 19.22
C ALA A 208 12.82 5.12 19.83
N GLY A 209 11.65 5.00 20.47
CA GLY A 209 11.00 6.12 21.15
C GLY A 209 11.85 6.73 22.28
N VAL A 210 12.53 5.89 23.08
CA VAL A 210 13.45 6.36 24.13
C VAL A 210 14.65 7.10 23.54
N VAL A 211 15.22 6.59 22.45
CA VAL A 211 16.34 7.26 21.74
C VAL A 211 15.89 8.64 21.23
N VAL A 212 14.73 8.74 20.60
CA VAL A 212 14.19 10.03 20.14
C VAL A 212 14.03 10.99 21.30
N TRP A 213 13.35 10.57 22.38
CA TRP A 213 13.11 11.43 23.54
C TRP A 213 14.41 11.96 24.17
N LYS A 214 15.42 11.09 24.31
CA LYS A 214 16.71 11.47 24.91
C LYS A 214 17.53 12.37 23.99
N VAL A 215 17.62 12.05 22.70
CA VAL A 215 18.41 12.84 21.75
C VAL A 215 17.79 14.22 21.55
N ASP A 216 16.48 14.29 21.34
CA ASP A 216 15.79 15.56 21.12
C ASP A 216 15.84 16.44 22.39
N GLY A 217 15.73 15.84 23.58
CA GLY A 217 15.90 16.55 24.85
C GLY A 217 17.30 17.13 25.06
N LEU A 218 18.36 16.39 24.69
CA LEU A 218 19.74 16.88 24.74
C LEU A 218 20.00 17.97 23.70
N GLN A 219 19.43 17.81 22.50
CA GLN A 219 19.53 18.81 21.44
C GLN A 219 18.82 20.11 21.82
N ALA A 220 17.65 20.03 22.46
CA ALA A 220 16.94 21.20 23.01
C ALA A 220 17.74 21.90 24.11
N ALA A 221 18.44 21.13 24.95
CA ALA A 221 19.36 21.64 25.96
C ALA A 221 20.70 22.15 25.39
N LYS A 222 20.93 22.03 24.07
CA LYS A 222 22.19 22.36 23.39
C LYS A 222 23.41 21.63 23.97
N VAL A 223 23.20 20.42 24.48
CA VAL A 223 24.26 19.55 25.02
C VAL A 223 24.71 18.59 23.92
N GLU A 224 25.99 18.24 23.92
CA GLU A 224 26.53 17.25 23.00
C GLU A 224 25.83 15.89 23.15
N ILE A 225 25.49 15.27 22.02
CA ILE A 225 24.83 13.97 21.99
C ILE A 225 25.89 12.88 22.21
N PRO A 226 25.78 12.03 23.25
CA PRO A 226 26.71 10.94 23.48
C PRO A 226 26.76 9.96 22.30
N GLY A 227 27.96 9.49 21.94
CA GLY A 227 28.14 8.51 20.85
C GLY A 227 27.38 7.20 21.04
N LEU A 228 27.09 6.81 22.29
CA LEU A 228 26.27 5.64 22.61
C LEU A 228 24.82 5.77 22.11
N LEU A 229 24.24 6.98 22.10
CA LEU A 229 22.89 7.19 21.57
C LEU A 229 22.86 7.07 20.04
N HIS A 230 23.90 7.55 19.35
CA HIS A 230 24.06 7.31 17.92
C HIS A 230 24.20 5.83 17.60
N ALA A 231 25.02 5.11 18.37
CA ALA A 231 25.16 3.66 18.23
C ALA A 231 23.82 2.94 18.46
N ALA A 232 23.05 3.35 19.47
CA ALA A 232 21.72 2.81 19.73
C ALA A 232 20.75 3.04 18.55
N ALA A 233 20.74 4.25 17.97
CA ALA A 233 19.91 4.54 16.78
C ALA A 233 20.26 3.63 15.59
N TRP A 234 21.56 3.46 15.29
CA TRP A 234 22.03 2.54 14.25
C TRP A 234 21.67 1.09 14.54
N CYS A 235 21.87 0.63 15.78
CA CYS A 235 21.51 -0.72 16.20
C CYS A 235 20.02 -0.98 16.01
N VAL A 236 19.15 -0.07 16.45
CA VAL A 236 17.69 -0.20 16.27
C VAL A 236 17.34 -0.28 14.78
N ALA A 237 17.90 0.58 13.94
CA ALA A 237 17.63 0.59 12.52
C ALA A 237 18.06 -0.71 11.81
N ILE A 238 19.27 -1.20 12.11
CA ILE A 238 19.83 -2.42 11.51
C ILE A 238 19.10 -3.67 12.02
N VAL A 239 18.80 -3.73 13.32
CA VAL A 239 18.11 -4.89 13.92
C VAL A 239 16.65 -4.96 13.47
N ALA A 240 15.97 -3.83 13.26
CA ALA A 240 14.57 -3.84 12.83
C ALA A 240 14.36 -4.51 11.45
N ALA A 241 15.26 -4.28 10.49
CA ALA A 241 15.10 -4.74 9.11
C ALA A 241 14.95 -6.26 8.93
N PRO A 242 15.76 -7.15 9.56
CA PRO A 242 15.61 -8.60 9.39
C PRO A 242 14.48 -9.23 10.21
N LEU A 243 13.94 -8.56 11.23
CA LEU A 243 12.91 -9.14 12.12
C LEU A 243 11.70 -9.71 11.38
N PRO A 244 11.16 -9.07 10.33
CA PRO A 244 10.02 -9.61 9.61
C PRO A 244 10.27 -10.98 9.01
N PHE A 245 11.50 -11.39 8.67
CA PHE A 245 11.79 -12.71 8.12
C PHE A 245 11.48 -13.85 9.10
N PHE A 246 11.69 -13.61 10.40
CA PHE A 246 11.43 -14.59 11.46
C PHE A 246 9.94 -14.71 11.84
N SER A 247 9.07 -13.87 11.28
CA SER A 247 7.64 -13.95 11.57
C SER A 247 7.00 -15.20 10.94
N PRO A 248 5.86 -15.67 11.45
CA PRO A 248 5.12 -16.78 10.84
C PRO A 248 4.76 -16.48 9.38
N ALA A 249 4.69 -17.51 8.54
CA ALA A 249 4.22 -17.41 7.14
C ALA A 249 2.69 -17.30 7.04
N ARG A 250 2.10 -16.40 7.85
CA ARG A 250 0.67 -16.10 7.94
C ARG A 250 0.46 -14.62 7.63
N THR A 251 -0.65 -14.27 7.00
CA THR A 251 -0.88 -12.93 6.44
C THR A 251 -0.80 -11.84 7.50
N LEU A 252 -1.56 -12.00 8.59
CA LEU A 252 -1.65 -10.99 9.63
C LEU A 252 -0.33 -10.86 10.44
N PRO A 253 0.26 -11.94 10.99
CA PRO A 253 1.56 -11.83 11.67
C PRO A 253 2.68 -11.27 10.78
N ARG A 254 2.73 -11.63 9.50
CA ARG A 254 3.75 -11.11 8.57
C ARG A 254 3.57 -9.62 8.33
N PHE A 255 2.34 -9.17 8.06
CA PHE A 255 2.02 -7.75 7.89
C PHE A 255 2.37 -6.94 9.14
N THR A 256 1.92 -7.38 10.32
CA THR A 256 2.22 -6.69 11.59
C THR A 256 3.71 -6.62 11.86
N SER A 257 4.45 -7.68 11.52
CA SER A 257 5.90 -7.71 11.72
C SER A 257 6.63 -6.72 10.82
N VAL A 258 6.27 -6.61 9.54
CA VAL A 258 6.83 -5.56 8.65
C VAL A 258 6.44 -4.18 9.14
N TYR A 259 5.17 -3.98 9.49
CA TYR A 259 4.64 -2.71 9.98
C TYR A 259 5.40 -2.22 11.23
N LEU A 260 5.65 -3.10 12.21
CA LEU A 260 6.42 -2.76 13.42
C LEU A 260 7.90 -2.50 13.15
N ALA A 261 8.52 -3.28 12.27
CA ALA A 261 9.91 -3.07 11.88
C ALA A 261 10.08 -1.68 11.23
N ALA A 262 9.23 -1.36 10.25
CA ALA A 262 9.22 -0.05 9.61
C ALA A 262 8.82 1.07 10.60
N ALA A 263 7.91 0.82 11.54
CA ALA A 263 7.55 1.79 12.59
C ALA A 263 8.76 2.20 13.44
N ALA A 264 9.56 1.23 13.88
CA ALA A 264 10.72 1.48 14.73
C ALA A 264 11.76 2.36 14.03
N VAL A 265 12.04 2.07 12.75
CA VAL A 265 12.96 2.89 11.95
C VAL A 265 12.35 4.26 11.67
N TYR A 266 11.07 4.33 11.31
CA TYR A 266 10.40 5.60 11.00
C TYR A 266 10.28 6.53 12.21
N ALA A 267 10.09 5.98 13.41
CA ALA A 267 10.08 6.75 14.65
C ALA A 267 11.42 7.49 14.85
N LEU A 268 12.57 6.83 14.59
CA LEU A 268 13.89 7.46 14.66
C LEU A 268 14.05 8.63 13.68
N PHE A 269 13.32 8.63 12.56
CA PHE A 269 13.34 9.71 11.57
C PHE A 269 12.23 10.75 11.75
N SER A 270 11.30 10.53 12.68
CA SER A 270 10.12 11.38 12.87
C SER A 270 10.41 12.58 13.76
N ILE A 271 9.97 13.78 13.37
CA ILE A 271 10.24 15.02 14.12
C ILE A 271 9.04 15.46 14.98
N SER A 272 7.82 15.19 14.51
CA SER A 272 6.58 15.61 15.16
C SER A 272 5.46 14.59 14.84
N TYR A 273 4.34 15.02 14.25
CA TYR A 273 3.16 14.17 13.96
C TYR A 273 3.40 13.04 12.94
N GLU A 274 4.59 12.95 12.35
CA GLU A 274 4.90 11.98 11.30
C GLU A 274 4.70 10.53 11.79
N SER A 275 5.15 10.23 13.01
CA SER A 275 4.98 8.91 13.63
C SER A 275 3.50 8.53 13.80
N LEU A 276 2.65 9.51 14.14
CA LEU A 276 1.19 9.32 14.20
C LEU A 276 0.58 9.04 12.81
N PHE A 277 1.02 9.78 11.79
CA PHE A 277 0.61 9.52 10.40
C PHE A 277 0.93 8.08 10.00
N TYR A 278 2.14 7.60 10.29
CA TYR A 278 2.54 6.23 9.99
C TYR A 278 1.70 5.20 10.76
N ALA A 279 1.36 5.50 12.03
CA ALA A 279 0.49 4.65 12.83
C ALA A 279 -0.87 4.46 12.12
N VAL A 280 -1.51 5.56 11.72
CA VAL A 280 -2.82 5.56 11.04
C VAL A 280 -2.73 4.94 9.64
N LEU A 281 -1.65 5.19 8.88
CA LEU A 281 -1.42 4.58 7.57
C LEU A 281 -1.38 3.04 7.65
N GLY A 282 -0.74 2.49 8.69
CA GLY A 282 -0.75 1.06 8.96
C GLY A 282 -2.14 0.51 9.24
N VAL A 283 -2.95 1.23 10.02
CA VAL A 283 -4.36 0.86 10.29
C VAL A 283 -5.20 0.91 9.01
N ALA A 284 -5.05 1.95 8.19
CA ALA A 284 -5.75 2.06 6.92
C ALA A 284 -5.37 0.92 5.96
N SER A 285 -4.08 0.57 5.89
CA SER A 285 -3.58 -0.54 5.07
C SER A 285 -4.12 -1.90 5.54
N LEU A 286 -4.17 -2.13 6.85
CA LEU A 286 -4.77 -3.34 7.42
C LEU A 286 -6.29 -3.39 7.23
N ALA A 287 -6.98 -2.26 7.43
CA ALA A 287 -8.42 -2.18 7.25
C ALA A 287 -8.81 -2.46 5.78
N TRP A 288 -7.99 -1.99 4.82
CA TRP A 288 -8.14 -2.35 3.41
C TRP A 288 -8.00 -3.86 3.17
N LEU A 289 -6.98 -4.51 3.74
CA LEU A 289 -6.80 -5.97 3.69
C LEU A 289 -8.02 -6.74 4.23
N CYS A 290 -8.48 -6.36 5.43
CA CYS A 290 -9.63 -6.98 6.08
C CYS A 290 -10.92 -6.77 5.26
N LEU A 291 -11.14 -5.56 4.74
CA LEU A 291 -12.28 -5.23 3.90
C LEU A 291 -12.31 -6.12 2.65
N GLU A 292 -11.20 -6.21 1.92
CA GLU A 292 -11.14 -6.99 0.69
C GLU A 292 -11.33 -8.49 0.97
N ARG A 293 -10.85 -9.00 2.11
CA ARG A 293 -11.12 -10.38 2.53
C ARG A 293 -12.60 -10.64 2.84
N CYS A 294 -13.25 -9.75 3.58
CA CYS A 294 -14.68 -9.88 3.88
C CYS A 294 -15.54 -9.74 2.63
N MET A 295 -15.19 -8.80 1.73
CA MET A 295 -15.86 -8.64 0.44
C MET A 295 -15.68 -9.87 -0.46
N GLN A 296 -14.51 -10.51 -0.45
CA GLN A 296 -14.27 -11.77 -1.16
C GLN A 296 -15.21 -12.89 -0.68
N LYS A 297 -15.38 -13.06 0.64
CA LYS A 297 -16.35 -14.01 1.22
C LYS A 297 -17.79 -13.67 0.80
N LEU A 298 -18.15 -12.39 0.82
CA LEU A 298 -19.47 -11.91 0.39
C LEU A 298 -19.73 -12.18 -1.11
N TYR A 299 -18.74 -11.96 -1.98
CA TYR A 299 -18.86 -12.27 -3.40
C TYR A 299 -18.99 -13.78 -3.65
N ALA A 300 -18.22 -14.61 -2.95
CA ALA A 300 -18.32 -16.06 -3.04
C ALA A 300 -19.70 -16.56 -2.60
N MET A 301 -20.26 -16.01 -1.53
CA MET A 301 -21.63 -16.28 -1.07
C MET A 301 -22.67 -15.93 -2.15
N ASN A 302 -22.62 -14.70 -2.69
CA ASN A 302 -23.57 -14.26 -3.71
C ASN A 302 -23.52 -15.16 -4.97
N GLN A 303 -22.35 -15.68 -5.36
CA GLN A 303 -22.24 -16.60 -6.50
C GLN A 303 -22.98 -17.93 -6.29
N VAL A 304 -23.01 -18.44 -5.06
CA VAL A 304 -23.75 -19.65 -4.71
C VAL A 304 -25.26 -19.39 -4.78
N ASP A 305 -25.70 -18.22 -4.31
CA ASP A 305 -27.10 -17.79 -4.35
C ASP A 305 -27.63 -17.66 -5.77
N TYR A 306 -26.84 -17.06 -6.66
CA TYR A 306 -27.19 -16.98 -8.08
C TYR A 306 -27.35 -18.36 -8.74
N ARG A 307 -26.68 -19.39 -8.23
CA ARG A 307 -26.81 -20.77 -8.73
C ARG A 307 -28.01 -21.52 -8.14
N GLY A 308 -28.83 -20.85 -7.33
CA GLY A 308 -30.04 -21.42 -6.73
C GLY A 308 -29.78 -22.46 -5.64
N LYS A 309 -28.54 -22.59 -5.15
CA LYS A 309 -28.20 -23.56 -4.10
C LYS A 309 -28.43 -22.94 -2.73
N LYS A 310 -29.55 -23.31 -2.09
CA LYS A 310 -29.86 -22.96 -0.70
C LYS A 310 -29.30 -24.03 0.24
N GLY A 311 -28.51 -23.64 1.24
CA GLY A 311 -27.89 -24.54 2.22
C GLY A 311 -26.84 -23.84 3.08
N GLU A 312 -26.32 -24.55 4.09
CA GLU A 312 -25.18 -24.08 4.92
C GLU A 312 -23.97 -23.80 4.01
N LEU A 313 -23.25 -22.70 4.28
CA LEU A 313 -22.11 -22.28 3.47
C LEU A 313 -20.81 -22.68 4.14
N THR A 314 -20.00 -23.44 3.42
CA THR A 314 -18.62 -23.71 3.81
C THR A 314 -17.67 -22.91 2.93
N PHE A 315 -16.74 -22.18 3.55
CA PHE A 315 -15.70 -21.44 2.86
C PHE A 315 -14.44 -22.28 2.80
N MET A 316 -13.95 -22.54 1.59
CA MET A 316 -12.69 -23.26 1.36
C MET A 316 -11.62 -22.29 0.88
N SER A 317 -10.41 -22.45 1.40
CA SER A 317 -9.21 -21.83 0.86
C SER A 317 -8.88 -22.46 -0.49
N VAL A 318 -8.56 -21.62 -1.46
CA VAL A 318 -8.21 -22.00 -2.82
C VAL A 318 -6.79 -21.53 -3.12
N SER A 319 -5.88 -22.48 -3.35
CA SER A 319 -4.45 -22.19 -3.55
C SER A 319 -4.05 -21.92 -5.00
N HIS A 320 -5.00 -21.85 -5.94
CA HIS A 320 -4.71 -21.58 -7.34
C HIS A 320 -4.94 -20.12 -7.72
N LEU A 321 -4.15 -19.64 -8.69
CA LEU A 321 -4.34 -18.32 -9.29
C LEU A 321 -5.61 -18.31 -10.15
N ARG A 322 -6.45 -17.30 -9.93
CA ARG A 322 -7.60 -17.01 -10.81
C ARG A 322 -7.20 -16.09 -11.96
N LYS A 323 -8.02 -16.08 -13.01
CA LYS A 323 -7.87 -15.13 -14.12
C LYS A 323 -8.13 -13.69 -13.63
N LEU A 324 -7.43 -12.75 -14.25
CA LEU A 324 -7.61 -11.32 -14.00
C LEU A 324 -9.02 -10.90 -14.46
N GLU A 325 -9.74 -10.23 -13.57
CA GLU A 325 -11.05 -9.64 -13.84
C GLU A 325 -10.94 -8.11 -13.90
N PRO A 326 -11.78 -7.41 -14.68
CA PRO A 326 -11.73 -5.95 -14.75
C PRO A 326 -11.89 -5.25 -13.39
N GLY A 327 -12.59 -5.89 -12.45
CA GLY A 327 -12.73 -5.38 -11.09
C GLY A 327 -11.40 -5.29 -10.32
N ASP A 328 -10.35 -5.98 -10.76
CA ASP A 328 -9.05 -6.01 -10.08
C ASP A 328 -8.25 -4.72 -10.27
N ILE A 329 -8.63 -3.88 -11.24
CA ILE A 329 -8.05 -2.53 -11.47
C ILE A 329 -8.18 -1.67 -10.20
N ARG A 330 -9.23 -1.88 -9.39
CA ARG A 330 -9.41 -1.15 -8.13
C ARG A 330 -8.24 -1.35 -7.16
N HIS A 331 -7.64 -2.54 -7.13
CA HIS A 331 -6.54 -2.82 -6.21
C HIS A 331 -5.30 -1.99 -6.58
N ALA A 332 -5.02 -1.85 -7.88
CA ALA A 332 -3.96 -0.98 -8.38
C ALA A 332 -4.26 0.50 -8.10
N ALA A 333 -5.51 0.94 -8.27
CA ALA A 333 -5.90 2.33 -8.01
C ALA A 333 -5.83 2.70 -6.52
N ILE A 334 -6.33 1.83 -5.62
CA ILE A 334 -6.22 2.05 -4.16
C ILE A 334 -4.75 2.03 -3.72
N PHE A 335 -3.96 1.09 -4.25
CA PHE A 335 -2.52 1.05 -4.02
C PHE A 335 -1.84 2.35 -4.47
N LEU A 336 -2.17 2.86 -5.66
CA LEU A 336 -1.65 4.12 -6.19
C LEU A 336 -1.98 5.31 -5.27
N VAL A 337 -3.20 5.40 -4.75
CA VAL A 337 -3.59 6.47 -3.82
C VAL A 337 -2.81 6.35 -2.50
N LEU A 338 -2.78 5.16 -1.90
CA LEU A 338 -2.10 4.94 -0.61
C LEU A 338 -0.58 5.11 -0.71
N ILE A 339 0.05 4.66 -1.79
CA ILE A 339 1.51 4.77 -1.96
C ILE A 339 1.95 6.21 -2.21
N ASN A 340 1.16 7.00 -2.96
CA ASN A 340 1.40 8.43 -3.10
C ASN A 340 1.18 9.16 -1.78
N ALA A 341 0.11 8.82 -1.05
CA ALA A 341 -0.09 9.39 0.27
C ALA A 341 1.01 9.01 1.27
N ALA A 342 1.56 7.79 1.20
CA ALA A 342 2.71 7.39 2.02
C ALA A 342 3.97 8.22 1.70
N PHE A 343 4.14 8.63 0.45
CA PHE A 343 5.25 9.48 0.00
C PHE A 343 5.06 10.97 0.39
N PHE A 344 3.85 11.52 0.24
CA PHE A 344 3.56 12.96 0.46
C PHE A 344 2.90 13.32 1.79
N GLY A 345 2.44 12.32 2.54
CA GLY A 345 1.55 12.50 3.70
C GLY A 345 2.14 13.39 4.78
N THR A 346 3.46 13.36 4.97
CA THR A 346 4.19 14.16 5.96
C THR A 346 5.26 15.06 5.34
N GLY A 347 5.63 14.86 4.07
CA GLY A 347 6.69 15.59 3.39
C GLY A 347 6.21 16.82 2.61
N ASN A 348 7.14 17.73 2.30
CA ASN A 348 6.90 18.83 1.37
C ASN A 348 6.95 18.33 -0.08
N ILE A 349 5.96 18.70 -0.90
CA ILE A 349 5.94 18.35 -2.34
C ILE A 349 6.98 19.15 -3.13
N ALA A 350 7.35 20.34 -2.65
CA ALA A 350 8.15 21.29 -3.43
C ALA A 350 9.64 20.96 -3.48
N SER A 351 10.23 20.33 -2.44
CA SER A 351 11.60 19.82 -2.54
C SER A 351 11.94 18.82 -1.42
N VAL A 352 12.69 17.79 -1.78
CA VAL A 352 13.44 16.94 -0.84
C VAL A 352 14.40 17.77 0.03
N ALA A 353 14.84 18.94 -0.45
CA ALA A 353 15.77 19.81 0.26
C ALA A 353 15.17 20.49 1.50
N SER A 354 13.85 20.48 1.68
CA SER A 354 13.20 21.00 2.89
C SER A 354 13.02 19.96 3.99
N PHE A 355 13.53 18.73 3.83
CA PHE A 355 13.54 17.80 4.95
C PHE A 355 14.49 18.30 6.03
N GLU A 356 13.96 18.51 7.22
CA GLU A 356 14.75 18.96 8.35
C GLU A 356 15.85 17.94 8.71
N ILE A 357 17.07 18.45 8.78
CA ILE A 357 18.29 17.72 9.14
C ILE A 357 18.25 17.29 10.62
N SER A 358 17.36 17.87 11.44
CA SER A 358 17.22 17.60 12.87
C SER A 358 17.06 16.11 13.17
N SER A 359 16.23 15.40 12.40
CA SER A 359 16.06 13.94 12.54
C SER A 359 17.32 13.12 12.24
N VAL A 360 18.23 13.63 11.40
CA VAL A 360 19.47 12.96 11.00
C VAL A 360 20.52 13.03 12.12
N TYR A 361 20.46 14.06 12.97
CA TYR A 361 21.36 14.20 14.11
C TYR A 361 21.26 13.07 15.12
N ARG A 362 20.17 12.30 15.11
CA ARG A 362 20.05 11.07 15.91
C ARG A 362 21.04 9.99 15.48
N PHE A 363 21.46 9.98 14.21
CA PHE A 363 22.41 9.01 13.64
C PHE A 363 23.84 9.55 13.51
N THR A 364 24.00 10.82 13.15
CA THR A 364 25.31 11.45 13.00
C THR A 364 25.23 12.96 13.16
N THR A 365 26.16 13.53 13.94
CA THR A 365 26.36 14.98 14.06
C THR A 365 27.43 15.50 13.10
N ARG A 366 28.26 14.62 12.54
CA ARG A 366 29.26 14.98 11.54
C ARG A 366 28.58 15.18 10.20
N PHE A 367 28.79 16.35 9.60
CA PHE A 367 28.27 16.66 8.28
C PHE A 367 28.87 15.73 7.23
N ASN A 368 28.01 14.95 6.59
CA ASN A 368 28.35 14.15 5.42
C ASN A 368 27.15 14.20 4.47
N PRO A 369 27.22 14.97 3.37
CA PRO A 369 26.05 15.25 2.54
C PRO A 369 25.46 13.98 1.91
N PHE A 370 26.31 13.00 1.55
CA PHE A 370 25.84 11.76 0.96
C PHE A 370 25.15 10.86 1.98
N LEU A 371 25.72 10.72 3.18
CA LEU A 371 25.11 9.93 4.25
C LEU A 371 23.81 10.57 4.75
N MET A 372 23.83 11.87 5.02
CA MET A 372 22.66 12.60 5.51
C MET A 372 21.55 12.62 4.45
N GLY A 373 21.88 12.88 3.18
CA GLY A 373 20.94 12.79 2.07
C GLY A 373 20.37 11.38 1.90
N GLY A 374 21.20 10.34 2.04
CA GLY A 374 20.77 8.95 1.99
C GLY A 374 19.80 8.57 3.12
N LEU A 375 20.03 9.08 4.34
CA LEU A 375 19.12 8.87 5.48
C LEU A 375 17.78 9.59 5.29
N LEU A 376 17.79 10.79 4.72
CA LEU A 376 16.56 11.51 4.36
C LEU A 376 15.79 10.81 3.23
N MET A 377 16.50 10.26 2.24
CA MET A 377 15.89 9.37 1.24
C MET A 377 15.24 8.17 1.92
N LEU A 378 15.96 7.47 2.80
CA LEU A 378 15.43 6.32 3.51
C LEU A 378 14.16 6.67 4.30
N LYS A 379 14.11 7.83 4.98
CA LYS A 379 12.91 8.32 5.69
C LYS A 379 11.66 8.31 4.81
N VAL A 380 11.75 8.86 3.60
CA VAL A 380 10.62 8.95 2.66
C VAL A 380 10.15 7.57 2.19
N LEU A 381 11.07 6.61 2.16
CA LEU A 381 10.82 5.29 1.60
C LEU A 381 10.15 4.32 2.60
N ILE A 382 10.35 4.51 3.91
CA ILE A 382 9.86 3.58 4.94
C ILE A 382 8.32 3.41 4.93
N PRO A 383 7.49 4.48 4.88
CA PRO A 383 6.03 4.33 4.85
C PRO A 383 5.51 3.53 3.65
N MET A 384 6.19 3.64 2.50
CA MET A 384 5.83 2.93 1.28
C MET A 384 5.96 1.41 1.43
N MET A 385 6.89 0.95 2.26
CA MET A 385 7.13 -0.47 2.51
C MET A 385 5.89 -1.19 3.08
N THR A 386 5.22 -0.56 4.05
CA THR A 386 4.01 -1.11 4.69
C THR A 386 2.85 -1.21 3.71
N VAL A 387 2.67 -0.19 2.86
CA VAL A 387 1.64 -0.18 1.81
C VAL A 387 1.93 -1.22 0.74
N ALA A 388 3.19 -1.37 0.33
CA ALA A 388 3.64 -2.38 -0.64
C ALA A 388 3.38 -3.81 -0.14
N VAL A 389 3.70 -4.11 1.12
CA VAL A 389 3.41 -5.42 1.72
C VAL A 389 1.92 -5.68 1.85
N ALA A 390 1.12 -4.67 2.22
CA ALA A 390 -0.33 -4.81 2.22
C ALA A 390 -0.88 -5.15 0.83
N PHE A 391 -0.42 -4.44 -0.20
CA PHE A 391 -0.85 -4.70 -1.58
C PHE A 391 -0.47 -6.10 -2.05
N LEU A 392 0.76 -6.55 -1.81
CA LEU A 392 1.21 -7.88 -2.19
C LEU A 392 0.46 -9.01 -1.46
N ALA A 393 0.27 -8.86 -0.15
CA ALA A 393 -0.53 -9.78 0.64
C ALA A 393 -1.97 -9.86 0.11
N LEU A 394 -2.55 -8.71 -0.27
CA LEU A 394 -3.89 -8.64 -0.83
C LEU A 394 -4.00 -9.43 -2.14
N LEU A 395 -3.04 -9.31 -3.05
CA LEU A 395 -3.07 -10.04 -4.33
C LEU A 395 -3.02 -11.56 -4.10
N LYS A 396 -2.21 -12.02 -3.13
CA LYS A 396 -2.15 -13.44 -2.73
C LYS A 396 -3.45 -13.93 -2.08
N LEU A 397 -4.10 -13.11 -1.25
CA LEU A 397 -5.42 -13.41 -0.68
C LEU A 397 -6.53 -13.47 -1.75
N GLN A 398 -6.47 -12.59 -2.76
CA GLN A 398 -7.44 -12.59 -3.85
C GLN A 398 -7.18 -13.68 -4.91
N GLY A 399 -6.04 -14.36 -4.83
CA GLY A 399 -5.58 -15.32 -5.84
C GLY A 399 -5.28 -14.67 -7.19
N VAL A 400 -4.99 -13.37 -7.23
CA VAL A 400 -4.77 -12.61 -8.46
C VAL A 400 -3.28 -12.62 -8.78
N PRO A 401 -2.87 -12.86 -10.04
CA PRO A 401 -1.46 -12.75 -10.41
C PRO A 401 -0.96 -11.32 -10.18
N ALA A 402 0.16 -11.17 -9.48
CA ALA A 402 0.69 -9.85 -9.10
C ALA A 402 1.15 -9.03 -10.32
N PHE A 403 1.85 -9.67 -11.25
CA PHE A 403 2.46 -9.00 -12.40
C PHE A 403 1.47 -8.21 -13.28
N PRO A 404 0.31 -8.76 -13.71
CA PRO A 404 -0.68 -7.99 -14.45
C PRO A 404 -1.23 -6.77 -13.71
N VAL A 405 -1.43 -6.87 -12.38
CA VAL A 405 -1.91 -5.74 -11.58
C VAL A 405 -0.82 -4.69 -11.43
N TYR A 406 0.45 -5.09 -11.35
CA TYR A 406 1.59 -4.17 -11.43
C TYR A 406 1.63 -3.40 -12.74
N LEU A 407 1.36 -4.05 -13.88
CA LEU A 407 1.26 -3.33 -15.15
C LEU A 407 0.13 -2.29 -15.13
N VAL A 408 -1.02 -2.60 -14.53
CA VAL A 408 -2.10 -1.61 -14.36
C VAL A 408 -1.62 -0.43 -13.51
N PHE A 409 -0.92 -0.70 -12.41
CA PHE A 409 -0.33 0.34 -11.58
C PHE A 409 0.64 1.23 -12.38
N VAL A 410 1.57 0.64 -13.14
CA VAL A 410 2.52 1.37 -13.99
C VAL A 410 1.78 2.24 -15.01
N VAL A 411 0.76 1.70 -15.69
CA VAL A 411 -0.05 2.47 -16.65
C VAL A 411 -0.73 3.66 -15.96
N LEU A 412 -1.33 3.47 -14.79
CA LEU A 412 -1.98 4.56 -14.05
C LEU A 412 -0.96 5.62 -13.60
N SER A 413 0.25 5.22 -13.21
CA SER A 413 1.33 6.14 -12.88
C SER A 413 1.86 6.89 -14.10
N ASP A 414 2.02 6.20 -15.24
CA ASP A 414 2.46 6.83 -16.49
C ASP A 414 1.44 7.84 -17.01
N LEU A 415 0.14 7.64 -16.79
CA LEU A 415 -0.88 8.66 -17.06
C LEU A 415 -0.64 9.94 -16.26
N MET A 416 -0.18 9.84 -15.01
CA MET A 416 0.19 11.00 -14.20
C MET A 416 1.48 11.64 -14.74
N ALA A 417 2.49 10.84 -15.06
CA ALA A 417 3.76 11.34 -15.62
C ALA A 417 3.55 12.07 -16.96
N ALA A 418 2.70 11.52 -17.84
CA ALA A 418 2.32 12.15 -19.09
C ALA A 418 1.61 13.50 -18.86
N ARG A 419 0.71 13.58 -17.88
CA ARG A 419 0.07 14.85 -17.52
C ARG A 419 1.09 15.89 -17.04
N PHE A 420 2.03 15.51 -16.18
CA PHE A 420 3.08 16.44 -15.75
C PHE A 420 4.01 16.85 -16.88
N PHE A 421 4.31 15.93 -17.82
CA PHE A 421 5.10 16.25 -19.00
C PHE A 421 4.47 17.37 -19.83
N TYR A 422 3.16 17.29 -20.07
CA TYR A 422 2.42 18.35 -20.77
C TYR A 422 2.26 19.65 -19.97
N GLN A 423 2.55 19.62 -18.66
CA GLN A 423 2.55 20.82 -17.79
C GLN A 423 3.95 21.45 -17.66
N VAL A 424 5.00 20.84 -18.24
CA VAL A 424 6.33 21.44 -18.24
C VAL A 424 6.28 22.72 -19.07
N THR A 425 6.67 23.82 -18.45
CA THR A 425 6.67 25.15 -19.06
C THR A 425 8.09 25.69 -19.15
N THR A 426 8.40 26.36 -20.27
CA THR A 426 9.65 27.08 -20.51
C THR A 426 9.50 28.59 -20.32
N GLU A 427 8.31 29.05 -19.94
CA GLU A 427 7.96 30.46 -19.78
C GLU A 427 7.55 30.73 -18.33
N GLY A 428 7.72 31.98 -17.87
CA GLY A 428 7.42 32.40 -16.50
C GLY A 428 8.68 32.59 -15.64
N SER A 429 8.52 32.55 -14.32
CA SER A 429 9.66 32.71 -13.41
C SER A 429 10.55 31.46 -13.42
N TRP A 430 11.84 31.62 -13.09
CA TRP A 430 12.76 30.48 -12.90
C TRP A 430 12.23 29.46 -11.88
N GLN A 431 11.50 29.93 -10.87
CA GLN A 431 10.88 29.08 -9.88
C GLN A 431 9.75 28.23 -10.49
N ASP A 432 8.90 28.82 -11.33
CA ASP A 432 7.80 28.08 -11.99
C ASP A 432 8.32 27.03 -12.97
N ILE A 433 9.34 27.41 -13.75
CA ILE A 433 10.03 26.49 -14.66
C ILE A 433 10.62 25.33 -13.84
N GLY A 434 11.36 25.64 -12.78
CA GLY A 434 11.97 24.64 -11.89
C GLY A 434 10.95 23.71 -11.22
N MET A 435 9.83 24.24 -10.74
CA MET A 435 8.75 23.45 -10.13
C MET A 435 8.07 22.53 -11.15
N SER A 436 7.81 23.01 -12.37
CA SER A 436 7.18 22.21 -13.42
C SER A 436 8.04 20.99 -13.80
N ILE A 437 9.35 21.20 -13.98
CA ILE A 437 10.33 20.15 -14.27
C ILE A 437 10.46 19.19 -13.08
N SER A 438 10.53 19.73 -11.85
CA SER A 438 10.67 18.93 -10.64
C SER A 438 9.49 17.99 -10.41
N ARG A 439 8.25 18.42 -10.67
CA ARG A 439 7.05 17.57 -10.56
C ARG A 439 7.10 16.39 -11.53
N TYR A 440 7.47 16.65 -12.80
CA TYR A 440 7.63 15.60 -13.80
C TYR A 440 8.75 14.60 -13.42
N ALA A 441 9.92 15.12 -13.04
CA ALA A 441 11.05 14.29 -12.62
C ALA A 441 10.75 13.47 -11.36
N LEU A 442 10.04 14.06 -10.39
CA LEU A 442 9.64 13.39 -9.15
C LEU A 442 8.71 12.23 -9.46
N MET A 443 7.66 12.45 -10.28
CA MET A 443 6.74 11.37 -10.66
C MET A 443 7.47 10.23 -11.38
N GLY A 444 8.33 10.54 -12.36
CA GLY A 444 9.12 9.53 -13.08
C GLY A 444 10.05 8.74 -12.15
N THR A 445 10.76 9.43 -11.24
CA THR A 445 11.65 8.80 -10.26
C THR A 445 10.87 7.93 -9.27
N GLN A 446 9.71 8.39 -8.83
CA GLN A 446 8.84 7.67 -7.90
C GLN A 446 8.36 6.34 -8.49
N ILE A 447 8.00 6.30 -9.79
CA ILE A 447 7.59 5.05 -10.47
C ILE A 447 8.70 4.00 -10.40
N VAL A 448 9.94 4.40 -10.71
CA VAL A 448 11.10 3.49 -10.68
C VAL A 448 11.41 3.05 -9.26
N LEU A 449 11.40 3.97 -8.29
CA LEU A 449 11.66 3.64 -6.89
C LEU A 449 10.61 2.68 -6.32
N ILE A 450 9.32 2.88 -6.60
CA ILE A 450 8.25 1.99 -6.10
C ILE A 450 8.46 0.55 -6.60
N GLN A 451 8.98 0.34 -7.81
CA GLN A 451 9.27 -1.02 -8.31
C GLN A 451 10.34 -1.73 -7.47
N VAL A 452 11.38 -1.01 -7.03
CA VAL A 452 12.41 -1.55 -6.12
C VAL A 452 11.76 -1.95 -4.78
N PHE A 453 10.88 -1.12 -4.25
CA PHE A 453 10.16 -1.42 -2.99
C PHE A 453 9.19 -2.58 -3.12
N LEU A 454 8.52 -2.72 -4.26
CA LEU A 454 7.69 -3.90 -4.54
C LEU A 454 8.54 -5.18 -4.57
N GLY A 455 9.74 -5.12 -5.13
CA GLY A 455 10.70 -6.24 -5.06
C GLY A 455 11.11 -6.59 -3.63
N LEU A 456 11.44 -5.58 -2.81
CA LEU A 456 11.76 -5.79 -1.39
C LEU A 456 10.56 -6.31 -0.59
N ALA A 457 9.35 -5.82 -0.88
CA ALA A 457 8.12 -6.28 -0.25
C ALA A 457 7.77 -7.71 -0.65
N ASP A 458 8.12 -8.12 -1.88
CA ASP A 458 7.99 -9.51 -2.31
C ASP A 458 8.91 -10.42 -1.51
N LEU A 459 10.14 -10.00 -1.16
CA LEU A 459 11.02 -10.81 -0.28
C LEU A 459 10.36 -11.15 1.06
N TYR A 460 9.67 -10.19 1.69
CA TYR A 460 8.97 -10.44 2.96
C TYR A 460 7.67 -11.24 2.78
N THR A 461 6.99 -11.08 1.65
CA THR A 461 5.70 -11.73 1.42
C THR A 461 5.83 -13.04 0.67
N HIS A 462 6.99 -13.41 0.13
CA HIS A 462 7.22 -14.58 -0.72
C HIS A 462 6.68 -15.87 -0.07
N CYS A 463 6.93 -16.04 1.23
CA CYS A 463 6.50 -17.20 2.01
C CYS A 463 4.99 -17.28 2.27
N LEU A 464 4.22 -16.23 1.98
CA LEU A 464 2.76 -16.26 2.13
C LEU A 464 2.14 -17.15 1.06
N SER A 465 1.25 -18.04 1.48
CA SER A 465 0.49 -18.89 0.58
C SER A 465 -0.57 -18.10 -0.19
N ILE A 466 -0.88 -18.57 -1.39
CA ILE A 466 -2.05 -18.10 -2.14
C ILE A 466 -3.28 -18.67 -1.42
N ASN A 467 -4.19 -17.80 -0.99
CA ASN A 467 -5.34 -18.17 -0.16
C ASN A 467 -6.62 -17.50 -0.66
N GLY A 468 -7.06 -17.87 -1.87
CA GLY A 468 -8.36 -17.47 -2.42
C GLY A 468 -9.54 -18.05 -1.62
N VAL A 469 -10.74 -17.51 -1.80
CA VAL A 469 -11.98 -18.05 -1.17
C VAL A 469 -12.93 -18.60 -2.23
N ALA A 470 -13.42 -19.81 -2.00
CA ALA A 470 -14.60 -20.34 -2.68
C ALA A 470 -15.66 -20.76 -1.65
N ALA A 471 -16.93 -20.51 -1.96
CA ALA A 471 -18.06 -20.96 -1.14
C ALA A 471 -18.67 -22.23 -1.74
N LYS A 472 -18.98 -23.20 -0.90
CA LYS A 472 -19.76 -24.40 -1.26
C LYS A 472 -21.01 -24.47 -0.38
N ALA A 473 -22.17 -24.66 -1.02
CA ALA A 473 -23.38 -25.06 -0.31
C ALA A 473 -23.24 -26.52 0.11
N LYS A 474 -23.40 -26.79 1.40
CA LYS A 474 -23.53 -28.14 1.94
C LYS A 474 -24.82 -28.74 1.36
N ILE A 475 -24.68 -29.80 0.58
CA ILE A 475 -25.82 -30.57 0.10
C ILE A 475 -26.22 -31.45 1.29
N GLN A 476 -27.45 -31.30 1.78
CA GLN A 476 -28.03 -32.20 2.76
C GLN A 476 -28.30 -33.56 2.14
#